data_AF-A0ABC9Z6J7-F1
#
_entry.id   AF-A0ABC9Z6J7-F1
#
_cell.length_a   1.000
_cell.length_b   1.000
_cell.length_c   1.000
_cell.angle_alpha   90.00
_cell.angle_beta   90.00
_cell.angle_gamma   90.00
#
_symmetry.space_group_name_H-M   'P 1'
#
loop_
_entity.id
_entity.type
_entity.pdbx_description
1 polymer ?
#
loop_
_entity_poly.entity_id
_entity_poly.type
_entity_poly.pdbx_seq_one_letter_code
_entity_poly.pdbx_strand_id
1 'polypeptide(L)'
;MPPRGEFHELSSGLSAVERRFAETVRDLVRQDTRSSRQVAKDIYVSRSMLSNLAHAKCRVAPGDDEVKALRSLYELAASNQEEQFIDWDELLRRRLALCWAPHLPTNTCVSCGAACTDCGTPDLDNPDDSDAPEPADDSATTVEPVVPVPHGKGDRHNNERIDVAWTAVDDVTRYVADGDLTRLNSVLRYAGTEAPATETARAIAACRDRQMHDAAATIIGHAGSRAEREVLEILLELNQNDRRADADAVLERALGRGRS
;
A
#
# COMPACT_ATOMS: atom_id res chain seq x y z
N MET A 1 -19.84 27.10 27.41
CA MET A 1 -18.54 27.10 26.71
C MET A 1 -17.83 25.80 27.09
N PRO A 2 -17.51 24.91 26.14
CA PRO A 2 -16.78 23.69 26.47
C PRO A 2 -15.34 24.04 26.93
N PRO A 3 -14.71 23.21 27.79
CA PRO A 3 -13.42 23.52 28.39
C PRO A 3 -12.28 23.59 27.37
N ARG A 4 -11.23 24.33 27.73
CA ARG A 4 -10.05 24.59 26.88
C ARG A 4 -9.27 23.29 26.69
N GLY A 5 -9.08 22.86 25.44
CA GLY A 5 -8.15 21.77 25.10
C GLY A 5 -8.71 20.35 25.16
N GLU A 6 -10.00 20.17 25.46
CA GLU A 6 -10.59 18.83 25.45
C GLU A 6 -10.92 18.39 24.03
N PHE A 7 -10.19 17.37 23.56
CA PHE A 7 -10.65 16.59 22.43
C PHE A 7 -11.95 15.89 22.81
N HIS A 8 -12.92 15.85 21.90
CA HIS A 8 -14.12 15.01 22.07
C HIS A 8 -13.71 13.55 22.35
N GLU A 9 -14.56 12.82 23.07
CA GLU A 9 -14.34 11.40 23.33
C GLU A 9 -14.00 10.64 22.04
N LEU A 10 -13.07 9.69 22.15
CA LEU A 10 -12.69 8.83 21.03
C LEU A 10 -13.91 8.00 20.61
N SER A 11 -14.14 7.88 19.30
CA SER A 11 -15.25 7.09 18.78
C SER A 11 -15.15 5.64 19.26
N SER A 12 -16.27 5.07 19.73
CA SER A 12 -16.32 3.71 20.26
C SER A 12 -15.93 2.63 19.24
N GLY A 13 -16.06 2.92 17.94
CA GLY A 13 -15.70 2.03 16.83
C GLY A 13 -14.21 2.00 16.45
N LEU A 14 -13.31 2.69 17.16
CA LEU A 14 -11.87 2.62 16.88
C LEU A 14 -11.28 1.29 17.35
N SER A 15 -10.45 0.68 16.51
CA SER A 15 -9.62 -0.47 16.86
C SER A 15 -8.65 -0.13 18.01
N ALA A 16 -8.12 -1.16 18.68
CA ALA A 16 -7.16 -0.96 19.75
C ALA A 16 -5.90 -0.20 19.29
N VAL A 17 -5.47 -0.42 18.03
CA VAL A 17 -4.30 0.25 17.43
C VAL A 17 -4.62 1.73 17.17
N GLU A 18 -5.76 2.03 16.55
CA GLU A 18 -6.22 3.41 16.30
C GLU A 18 -6.38 4.19 17.61
N ARG A 19 -7.00 3.57 18.62
CA ARG A 19 -7.19 4.16 19.94
C ARG A 19 -5.84 4.50 20.58
N ARG A 20 -4.91 3.56 20.61
CA ARG A 20 -3.58 3.75 21.20
C ARG A 20 -2.79 4.85 20.50
N PHE A 21 -2.85 4.93 19.17
CA PHE A 21 -2.24 6.03 18.42
C PHE A 21 -2.89 7.37 18.75
N ALA A 22 -4.22 7.45 18.71
CA ALA A 22 -4.95 8.68 19.00
C ALA A 22 -4.70 9.19 20.42
N GLU A 23 -4.67 8.30 21.41
CA GLU A 23 -4.30 8.62 22.81
C GLU A 23 -2.89 9.20 22.88
N THR A 24 -1.92 8.56 22.21
CA THR A 24 -0.53 9.04 22.17
C THR A 24 -0.44 10.47 21.61
N VAL A 25 -1.13 10.76 20.50
CA VAL A 25 -1.18 12.10 19.91
C VAL A 25 -1.89 13.10 20.82
N ARG A 26 -2.96 12.69 21.50
CA ARG A 26 -3.68 13.56 22.44
C ARG A 26 -2.84 13.89 23.66
N ASP A 27 -2.08 12.93 24.18
CA ASP A 27 -1.19 13.13 25.32
C ASP A 27 -0.05 14.09 24.96
N LEU A 28 0.55 13.92 23.77
CA LEU A 28 1.50 14.88 23.19
C LEU A 28 0.95 16.31 23.17
N VAL A 29 -0.30 16.49 22.72
CA VAL A 29 -0.93 17.82 22.67
C VAL A 29 -1.28 18.34 24.06
N ARG A 30 -1.72 17.49 24.99
CA ARG A 30 -2.16 17.88 26.36
C ARG A 30 -1.03 18.36 27.24
N GLN A 31 0.18 17.87 27.00
CA GLN A 31 1.35 18.34 27.73
C GLN A 31 1.72 19.78 27.38
N ASP A 32 1.27 20.26 26.23
CA ASP A 32 1.31 21.68 25.93
C ASP A 32 0.17 22.39 26.66
N THR A 33 0.51 23.36 27.51
CA THR A 33 -0.48 24.18 28.23
C THR A 33 -1.28 25.10 27.29
N ARG A 34 -0.84 25.25 26.03
CA ARG A 34 -1.49 26.06 25.00
C ARG A 34 -2.69 25.35 24.41
N SER A 35 -3.61 26.12 23.83
CA SER A 35 -4.77 25.56 23.13
C SER A 35 -4.34 24.75 21.89
N SER A 36 -5.11 23.72 21.51
CA SER A 36 -4.88 22.95 20.27
C SER A 36 -4.77 23.81 19.01
N ARG A 37 -5.43 24.97 18.98
CA ARG A 37 -5.30 25.94 17.89
C ARG A 37 -3.91 26.57 17.82
N GLN A 38 -3.33 26.87 18.97
CA GLN A 38 -2.00 27.45 19.09
C GLN A 38 -0.93 26.40 18.80
N VAL A 39 -1.10 25.17 19.32
CA VAL A 39 -0.22 24.03 18.98
C VAL A 39 -0.17 23.81 17.47
N ALA A 40 -1.33 23.73 16.80
CA ALA A 40 -1.39 23.59 15.35
C ALA A 40 -0.64 24.70 14.60
N LYS A 41 -0.75 25.95 15.08
CA LYS A 41 -0.05 27.10 14.52
C LYS A 41 1.47 26.99 14.70
N ASP A 42 1.91 26.56 15.88
CA ASP A 42 3.32 26.49 16.23
C ASP A 42 4.05 25.36 15.48
N ILE A 43 3.36 24.26 15.17
CA ILE A 43 3.89 23.18 14.32
C ILE A 43 3.60 23.38 12.82
N TYR A 44 3.08 24.56 12.42
CA TYR A 44 2.78 24.94 11.04
C TYR A 44 1.82 24.00 10.30
N VAL A 45 0.80 23.46 10.98
CA VAL A 45 -0.21 22.58 10.35
C VAL A 45 -1.62 23.11 10.46
N SER A 46 -2.48 22.60 9.56
CA SER A 46 -3.90 22.89 9.61
C SER A 46 -4.55 22.26 10.85
N ARG A 47 -5.58 22.93 11.36
CA ARG A 47 -6.34 22.46 12.53
C ARG A 47 -7.05 21.13 12.25
N SER A 48 -7.46 20.90 10.99
CA SER A 48 -8.05 19.65 10.53
C SER A 48 -7.05 18.51 10.51
N MET A 49 -5.79 18.75 10.09
CA MET A 49 -4.73 17.74 10.13
C MET A 49 -4.44 17.31 11.57
N LEU A 50 -4.24 18.26 12.49
CA LEU A 50 -4.05 17.94 13.91
C LEU A 50 -5.24 17.17 14.49
N SER A 51 -6.47 17.57 14.12
CA SER A 51 -7.68 16.85 14.52
C SER A 51 -7.71 15.42 13.96
N ASN A 52 -7.31 15.21 12.70
CA ASN A 52 -7.28 13.88 12.10
C ASN A 52 -6.28 12.97 12.78
N LEU A 53 -5.08 13.49 13.09
CA LEU A 53 -4.06 12.78 13.87
C LEU A 53 -4.60 12.39 15.26
N ALA A 54 -5.20 13.34 15.98
CA ALA A 54 -5.73 13.12 17.32
C ALA A 54 -6.98 12.20 17.38
N HIS A 55 -7.54 11.82 16.22
CA HIS A 55 -8.65 10.88 16.12
C HIS A 55 -8.30 9.64 15.29
N ALA A 56 -7.01 9.43 14.97
CA ALA A 56 -6.53 8.34 14.12
C ALA A 56 -7.28 8.23 12.77
N LYS A 57 -7.74 9.36 12.20
CA LYS A 57 -8.44 9.38 10.90
C LYS A 57 -7.49 9.31 9.70
N CYS A 58 -6.18 9.17 9.93
CA CYS A 58 -5.15 9.11 8.91
C CYS A 58 -4.94 7.65 8.46
N ARG A 59 -5.81 7.16 7.59
CA ARG A 59 -5.81 5.77 7.11
C ARG A 59 -4.88 5.50 5.93
N VAL A 60 -4.48 6.57 5.24
CA VAL A 60 -3.54 6.50 4.11
C VAL A 60 -2.11 6.48 4.65
N ALA A 61 -1.18 5.96 3.86
CA ALA A 61 0.25 6.11 4.12
C ALA A 61 0.58 7.59 4.44
N PRO A 62 1.35 7.87 5.51
CA PRO A 62 1.62 9.24 5.91
C PRO A 62 2.45 9.93 4.81
N GLY A 63 1.97 11.07 4.34
CA GLY A 63 2.77 11.94 3.46
C GLY A 63 3.85 12.68 4.23
N ASP A 64 4.83 13.25 3.52
CA ASP A 64 5.95 14.01 4.10
C ASP A 64 5.48 15.11 5.08
N ASP A 65 4.40 15.81 4.74
CA ASP A 65 3.84 16.88 5.57
C ASP A 65 3.27 16.36 6.89
N GLU A 66 2.66 15.17 6.88
CA GLU A 66 2.12 14.54 8.09
C GLU A 66 3.26 14.03 8.99
N VAL A 67 4.31 13.45 8.42
CA VAL A 67 5.49 13.01 9.18
C VAL A 67 6.18 14.21 9.81
N LYS A 68 6.37 15.31 9.06
CA LYS A 68 6.90 16.57 9.60
C LYS A 68 6.03 17.12 10.72
N ALA A 69 4.70 17.09 10.55
CA ALA A 69 3.75 17.52 11.59
C ALA A 69 3.93 16.74 12.90
N LEU A 70 4.01 15.41 12.80
CA LEU A 70 4.21 14.53 13.94
C LEU A 70 5.57 14.77 14.61
N ARG A 71 6.62 14.98 13.83
CA ARG A 71 7.95 15.30 14.35
C ARG A 71 7.96 16.62 15.09
N SER A 72 7.40 17.68 14.49
CA SER A 72 7.29 18.98 15.15
C SER A 72 6.47 18.93 16.43
N LEU A 73 5.37 18.14 16.45
CA LEU A 73 4.58 17.92 17.66
C LEU A 73 5.38 17.19 18.74
N TYR A 74 6.13 16.16 18.35
CA TYR A 74 7.00 15.40 19.23
C TYR A 74 8.10 16.28 19.85
N GLU A 75 8.81 17.06 19.03
CA GLU A 75 9.86 17.99 19.48
C GLU A 75 9.29 19.07 20.41
N LEU A 76 8.10 19.60 20.09
CA LEU A 76 7.41 20.57 20.93
C LEU A 76 7.09 19.98 22.31
N ALA A 77 6.58 18.76 22.38
CA ALA A 77 6.29 18.08 23.63
C ALA A 77 7.57 17.75 24.41
N ALA A 78 8.60 17.23 23.74
CA ALA A 78 9.90 16.93 24.33
C ALA A 78 10.59 18.16 24.91
N SER A 79 10.40 19.35 24.30
CA SER A 79 10.96 20.60 24.82
C SER A 79 10.32 21.09 26.13
N ASN A 80 9.13 20.57 26.47
CA ASN A 80 8.37 21.00 27.63
C ASN A 80 8.50 20.07 28.86
N GLN A 81 9.20 18.93 28.76
CA GLN A 81 9.29 17.94 29.86
C GLN A 81 10.66 17.27 30.02
N GLU A 82 10.94 16.82 31.26
CA GLU A 82 12.11 15.99 31.64
C GLU A 82 11.79 14.48 31.74
N GLU A 83 10.52 14.06 31.63
CA GLU A 83 10.09 12.68 31.88
C GLU A 83 9.90 11.81 30.61
N GLN A 84 9.99 10.49 30.79
CA GLN A 84 10.02 9.46 29.75
C GLN A 84 8.89 9.59 28.72
N PHE A 85 9.29 9.96 27.51
CA PHE A 85 8.42 10.02 26.36
C PHE A 85 8.33 8.67 25.64
N ILE A 86 7.23 8.47 24.92
CA ILE A 86 7.21 7.47 23.85
C ILE A 86 8.34 7.81 22.88
N ASP A 87 9.18 6.84 22.55
CA ASP A 87 10.26 7.06 21.60
C ASP A 87 9.69 7.46 20.21
N TRP A 88 10.43 8.28 19.46
CA TRP A 88 10.01 8.75 18.15
C TRP A 88 9.73 7.60 17.18
N ASP A 89 10.57 6.57 17.19
CA ASP A 89 10.41 5.43 16.28
C ASP A 89 9.18 4.59 16.68
N GLU A 90 8.87 4.51 17.98
CA GLU A 90 7.64 3.88 18.47
C GLU A 90 6.38 4.68 18.08
N LEU A 91 6.43 6.02 18.11
CA LEU A 91 5.32 6.86 17.61
C LEU A 91 5.09 6.63 16.10
N LEU A 92 6.16 6.60 15.31
CA LEU A 92 6.09 6.37 13.87
C LEU A 92 5.61 4.94 13.56
N ARG A 93 6.09 3.94 14.30
CA ARG A 93 5.64 2.55 14.20
C ARG A 93 4.14 2.42 14.46
N ARG A 94 3.62 3.10 15.49
CA ARG A 94 2.17 3.15 15.76
C ARG A 94 1.40 3.82 14.62
N ARG A 95 1.93 4.90 14.04
CA ARG A 95 1.30 5.57 12.89
C ARG A 95 1.25 4.66 11.67
N LEU A 96 2.32 3.93 11.39
CA LEU A 96 2.39 3.02 10.25
C LEU A 96 1.50 1.80 10.45
N ALA A 97 1.37 1.29 11.68
CA ALA A 97 0.44 0.21 11.99
C ALA A 97 -1.02 0.52 11.61
N LEU A 98 -1.41 1.81 11.55
CA LEU A 98 -2.74 2.21 11.06
C LEU A 98 -2.95 1.93 9.58
N CYS A 99 -1.91 1.97 8.76
CA CYS A 99 -2.01 1.71 7.33
C CYS A 99 -2.19 0.21 7.01
N TRP A 100 -1.88 -0.65 7.99
CA TRP A 100 -1.80 -2.11 7.82
C TRP A 100 -2.80 -2.83 8.71
N ALA A 101 -3.53 -2.11 9.57
CA ALA A 101 -4.57 -2.69 10.40
C ALA A 101 -5.65 -3.29 9.48
N PRO A 102 -5.85 -4.62 9.50
CA PRO A 102 -6.84 -5.26 8.64
C PRO A 102 -8.19 -4.65 8.96
N HIS A 103 -8.76 -4.00 7.96
CA HIS A 103 -10.06 -3.39 8.11
C HIS A 103 -11.05 -4.53 8.38
N LEU A 104 -11.66 -4.56 9.56
CA LEU A 104 -13.01 -5.10 9.64
C LEU A 104 -13.86 -4.10 8.85
N PRO A 105 -14.34 -4.45 7.64
CA PRO A 105 -15.17 -3.53 6.89
C PRO A 105 -16.37 -3.22 7.77
N THR A 106 -16.54 -1.95 8.12
CA THR A 106 -17.75 -1.44 8.77
C THR A 106 -18.94 -1.38 7.79
N ASN A 107 -18.91 -2.22 6.75
CA ASN A 107 -20.07 -2.57 5.95
C ASN A 107 -20.74 -3.80 6.60
N THR A 108 -21.18 -3.64 7.84
CA THR A 108 -22.24 -4.50 8.36
C THR A 108 -23.50 -4.13 7.59
N CYS A 109 -24.01 -5.05 6.78
CA CYS A 109 -25.31 -4.92 6.15
C CYS A 109 -26.35 -4.56 7.25
N VAL A 110 -27.09 -3.47 7.05
CA VAL A 110 -28.05 -2.93 8.04
C VAL A 110 -29.12 -3.96 8.41
N SER A 111 -29.39 -4.94 7.54
CA SER A 111 -30.40 -5.98 7.78
C SER A 111 -29.90 -7.20 8.55
N CYS A 112 -28.60 -7.49 8.60
CA CYS A 112 -28.12 -8.74 9.21
C CYS A 112 -26.82 -8.65 10.02
N GLY A 113 -26.14 -7.50 10.06
CA GLY A 113 -25.02 -7.27 10.99
C GLY A 113 -23.72 -8.03 10.70
N ALA A 114 -23.59 -8.69 9.55
CA ALA A 114 -22.38 -9.41 9.13
C ALA A 114 -21.96 -9.06 7.69
N ALA A 115 -20.71 -9.39 7.32
CA ALA A 115 -20.20 -9.31 5.95
C ALA A 115 -20.83 -10.43 5.11
N CYS A 116 -21.81 -10.10 4.27
CA CYS A 116 -22.59 -11.07 3.50
C CYS A 116 -22.36 -10.89 1.99
N THR A 117 -22.02 -11.97 1.30
CA THR A 117 -21.98 -12.07 -0.17
C THR A 117 -23.34 -12.45 -0.79
N ASP A 118 -24.34 -12.79 0.03
CA ASP A 118 -25.61 -13.42 -0.39
C ASP A 118 -26.85 -12.52 -0.26
N CYS A 119 -26.71 -11.23 0.06
CA CYS A 119 -27.84 -10.29 -0.07
C CYS A 119 -28.02 -9.91 -1.55
N GLY A 120 -28.66 -10.83 -2.27
CA GLY A 120 -28.77 -10.90 -3.73
C GLY A 120 -29.47 -9.72 -4.41
N THR A 121 -29.04 -9.49 -5.65
CA THR A 121 -29.84 -8.83 -6.67
C THR A 121 -30.97 -9.77 -7.11
N PRO A 122 -32.20 -9.28 -7.33
CA PRO A 122 -33.24 -10.11 -7.92
C PRO A 122 -32.94 -10.35 -9.40
N ASP A 123 -32.78 -11.64 -9.75
CA ASP A 123 -32.83 -12.14 -11.12
C ASP A 123 -34.20 -11.86 -11.75
N LEU A 124 -34.19 -11.36 -12.98
CA LEU A 124 -35.35 -11.34 -13.86
C LEU A 124 -35.13 -12.37 -14.96
N ASP A 125 -35.89 -13.46 -14.82
CA ASP A 125 -36.56 -14.26 -15.84
C ASP A 125 -36.07 -14.18 -17.30
N ASN A 126 -35.75 -15.35 -17.86
CA ASN A 126 -36.39 -15.74 -19.12
C ASN A 126 -36.53 -17.29 -19.21
N PRO A 127 -37.66 -17.82 -19.73
CA PRO A 127 -38.01 -19.23 -19.66
C PRO A 127 -37.81 -19.99 -20.98
N ASP A 128 -37.92 -21.32 -20.87
CA ASP A 128 -38.40 -22.29 -21.88
C ASP A 128 -37.59 -22.44 -23.19
N ASP A 129 -37.44 -23.60 -23.81
CA ASP A 129 -38.03 -24.93 -23.67
C ASP A 129 -37.22 -25.91 -24.57
N SER A 130 -37.60 -27.18 -24.56
CA SER A 130 -37.40 -28.21 -25.61
C SER A 130 -36.26 -29.24 -25.42
N ASP A 131 -36.68 -30.37 -24.85
CA ASP A 131 -36.64 -31.72 -25.43
C ASP A 131 -35.29 -32.40 -25.80
N ALA A 132 -35.03 -33.49 -25.08
CA ALA A 132 -34.23 -34.63 -25.51
C ALA A 132 -35.00 -35.49 -26.54
N PRO A 133 -34.36 -36.31 -27.41
CA PRO A 133 -33.81 -37.59 -26.94
C PRO A 133 -32.51 -38.10 -27.64
N GLU A 134 -31.87 -39.04 -26.95
CA GLU A 134 -30.83 -40.05 -27.30
C GLU A 134 -31.10 -40.88 -28.60
N PRO A 135 -30.27 -41.89 -29.00
CA PRO A 135 -28.82 -41.96 -29.30
C PRO A 135 -28.53 -42.63 -30.69
N ALA A 136 -27.25 -42.74 -31.09
CA ALA A 136 -26.58 -43.90 -31.75
C ALA A 136 -25.55 -43.57 -32.87
N ASP A 137 -24.47 -44.35 -32.81
CA ASP A 137 -23.57 -44.86 -33.86
C ASP A 137 -22.62 -43.96 -34.68
N ASP A 138 -21.34 -44.11 -34.33
CA ASP A 138 -20.30 -44.78 -35.13
C ASP A 138 -20.08 -44.30 -36.57
N SER A 139 -19.01 -43.53 -36.79
CA SER A 139 -18.20 -43.59 -38.01
C SER A 139 -16.85 -42.93 -37.81
N ALA A 140 -15.82 -43.78 -37.83
CA ALA A 140 -14.43 -43.42 -37.96
C ALA A 140 -14.20 -42.47 -39.14
N THR A 141 -13.50 -41.36 -38.90
CA THR A 141 -12.80 -40.61 -39.94
C THR A 141 -11.38 -40.33 -39.47
N THR A 142 -10.47 -40.90 -40.23
CA THR A 142 -9.02 -40.82 -40.22
C THR A 142 -8.52 -39.38 -40.01
N VAL A 143 -7.92 -39.10 -38.86
CA VAL A 143 -7.12 -37.88 -38.66
C VAL A 143 -5.68 -38.23 -38.99
N GLU A 144 -5.12 -37.51 -39.96
CA GLU A 144 -3.73 -37.62 -40.38
C GLU A 144 -2.78 -37.49 -39.16
N PRO A 145 -1.66 -38.25 -39.13
CA PRO A 145 -0.68 -38.11 -38.08
C PRO A 145 0.00 -36.74 -38.21
N VAL A 146 -0.36 -35.82 -37.31
CA VAL A 146 0.39 -34.59 -37.06
C VAL A 146 1.81 -35.00 -36.66
N VAL A 147 2.72 -34.85 -37.61
CA VAL A 147 4.15 -35.09 -37.40
C VAL A 147 4.63 -34.12 -36.32
N PRO A 148 5.33 -34.57 -35.26
CA PRO A 148 5.88 -33.66 -34.26
C PRO A 148 6.86 -32.73 -34.97
N VAL A 149 6.59 -31.43 -34.93
CA VAL A 149 7.54 -30.41 -35.36
C VAL A 149 8.85 -30.68 -34.62
N PRO A 150 9.98 -30.90 -35.32
CA PRO A 150 11.27 -31.07 -34.67
C PRO A 150 11.50 -29.86 -33.76
N HIS A 151 12.04 -30.08 -32.55
CA HIS A 151 12.55 -29.01 -31.69
C HIS A 151 13.81 -28.39 -32.33
N GLY A 152 13.67 -27.83 -33.52
CA GLY A 152 14.63 -26.97 -34.16
C GLY A 152 14.61 -25.66 -33.40
N LYS A 153 15.59 -25.49 -32.51
CA LYS A 153 16.18 -24.21 -32.10
C LYS A 153 15.20 -23.06 -32.30
N GLY A 154 14.20 -22.99 -31.43
CA GLY A 154 13.51 -21.74 -31.20
C GLY A 154 14.59 -20.73 -30.84
N ASP A 155 14.55 -19.61 -31.54
CA ASP A 155 15.42 -18.43 -31.46
C ASP A 155 15.28 -17.76 -30.07
N ARG A 156 15.46 -18.56 -29.02
CA ARG A 156 15.51 -18.13 -27.63
C ARG A 156 16.76 -17.31 -27.54
N HIS A 157 16.56 -16.00 -27.64
CA HIS A 157 17.60 -15.01 -27.45
C HIS A 157 18.32 -15.35 -26.16
N ASN A 158 19.56 -15.82 -26.30
CA ASN A 158 20.55 -15.88 -25.23
C ASN A 158 20.88 -14.43 -24.88
N ASN A 159 20.00 -13.78 -24.12
CA ASN A 159 20.42 -12.67 -23.30
C ASN A 159 21.08 -13.32 -22.09
N GLU A 160 22.38 -13.56 -22.18
CA GLU A 160 23.24 -13.69 -21.00
C GLU A 160 23.02 -12.42 -20.17
N ARG A 161 22.03 -12.51 -19.30
CA ARG A 161 21.52 -11.41 -18.53
C ARG A 161 22.58 -11.14 -17.48
N ILE A 162 23.29 -10.03 -17.64
CA ILE A 162 24.08 -9.49 -16.53
C ILE A 162 23.04 -9.10 -15.48
N ASP A 163 22.90 -9.97 -14.48
CA ASP A 163 22.07 -9.74 -13.30
C ASP A 163 22.73 -8.64 -12.47
N VAL A 164 22.57 -7.39 -12.93
CA VAL A 164 23.00 -6.22 -12.18
C VAL A 164 22.00 -6.04 -11.05
N ALA A 165 22.26 -6.75 -9.95
CA ALA A 165 21.49 -6.65 -8.73
C ALA A 165 21.38 -5.18 -8.29
N TRP A 166 20.20 -4.77 -7.82
CA TRP A 166 20.00 -3.45 -7.26
C TRP A 166 20.84 -3.30 -5.99
N THR A 167 21.89 -2.49 -6.04
CA THR A 167 22.94 -2.42 -5.00
C THR A 167 22.42 -1.94 -3.65
N ALA A 168 21.30 -1.21 -3.63
CA ALA A 168 20.68 -0.73 -2.41
C ALA A 168 19.82 -1.78 -1.69
N VAL A 169 19.64 -2.99 -2.23
CA VAL A 169 18.79 -4.02 -1.60
C VAL A 169 19.32 -4.47 -0.24
N ASP A 170 20.65 -4.50 -0.07
CA ASP A 170 21.27 -4.85 1.20
C ASP A 170 21.10 -3.73 2.24
N ASP A 171 21.08 -2.47 1.80
CA ASP A 171 20.78 -1.34 2.67
C ASP A 171 19.31 -1.35 3.10
N VAL A 172 18.38 -1.64 2.18
CA VAL A 172 16.96 -1.86 2.49
C VAL A 172 16.79 -2.97 3.53
N THR A 173 17.46 -4.10 3.34
CA THR A 173 17.43 -5.23 4.28
C THR A 173 17.94 -4.80 5.66
N ARG A 174 19.03 -4.01 5.69
CA ARG A 174 19.60 -3.48 6.93
C ARG A 174 18.65 -2.51 7.64
N TYR A 175 18.05 -1.57 6.92
CA TYR A 175 17.09 -0.61 7.50
C TYR A 175 15.84 -1.29 8.03
N VAL A 176 15.38 -2.37 7.39
CA VAL A 176 14.29 -3.20 7.92
C VAL A 176 14.71 -3.87 9.24
N ALA A 177 15.92 -4.45 9.29
CA ALA A 177 16.44 -5.11 10.49
C ALA A 177 16.68 -4.13 11.66
N ASP A 178 17.21 -2.95 11.36
CA ASP A 178 17.50 -1.90 12.34
C ASP A 178 16.24 -1.12 12.75
N GLY A 179 15.12 -1.32 12.05
CA GLY A 179 13.88 -0.59 12.27
C GLY A 179 13.92 0.89 11.85
N ASP A 180 14.93 1.31 11.07
CA ASP A 180 15.04 2.67 10.53
C ASP A 180 14.10 2.85 9.32
N LEU A 181 12.81 2.99 9.64
CA LEU A 181 11.76 3.15 8.64
C LEU A 181 11.88 4.47 7.87
N THR A 182 12.56 5.47 8.43
CA THR A 182 12.73 6.77 7.77
C THR A 182 13.67 6.64 6.57
N ARG A 183 14.83 6.00 6.78
CA ARG A 183 15.77 5.74 5.69
C ARG A 183 15.20 4.75 4.69
N LEU A 184 14.55 3.70 5.17
CA LEU A 184 13.86 2.73 4.31
C LEU A 184 12.89 3.42 3.36
N ASN A 185 11.94 4.21 3.89
CA ASN A 185 10.95 4.90 3.07
C ASN A 185 11.60 5.87 2.08
N SER A 186 12.66 6.56 2.47
CA SER A 186 13.39 7.47 1.58
C SER A 186 13.97 6.74 0.36
N VAL A 187 14.57 5.57 0.57
CA VAL A 187 15.13 4.73 -0.51
C VAL A 187 14.02 4.16 -1.40
N LEU A 188 12.95 3.61 -0.80
CA LEU A 188 11.83 3.05 -1.56
C LEU A 188 11.11 4.11 -2.39
N ARG A 189 10.95 5.32 -1.83
CA ARG A 189 10.37 6.45 -2.56
C ARG A 189 11.24 6.84 -3.74
N TYR A 190 12.54 7.07 -3.53
CA TYR A 190 13.47 7.38 -4.61
C TYR A 190 13.41 6.35 -5.73
N ALA A 191 13.48 5.05 -5.38
CA ALA A 191 13.41 3.95 -6.35
C ALA A 191 12.11 3.93 -7.16
N GLY A 192 10.99 4.37 -6.57
CA GLY A 192 9.69 4.40 -7.22
C GLY A 192 9.36 5.71 -7.95
N THR A 193 9.93 6.85 -7.57
CA THR A 193 9.55 8.17 -8.12
C THR A 193 10.61 8.80 -9.02
N GLU A 194 11.89 8.69 -8.65
CA GLU A 194 12.98 9.47 -9.27
C GLU A 194 13.98 8.60 -10.02
N ALA A 195 14.15 7.34 -9.61
CA ALA A 195 15.07 6.42 -10.26
C ALA A 195 14.71 6.18 -11.73
N PRO A 196 15.70 5.91 -12.60
CA PRO A 196 15.45 5.52 -13.98
C PRO A 196 14.65 4.21 -14.05
N ALA A 197 13.90 4.01 -15.13
CA ALA A 197 13.00 2.85 -15.28
C ALA A 197 13.69 1.50 -15.06
N THR A 198 14.92 1.36 -15.57
CA THR A 198 15.78 0.19 -15.39
C THR A 198 16.10 -0.08 -13.92
N GLU A 199 16.39 0.96 -13.15
CA GLU A 199 16.67 0.84 -11.72
C GLU A 199 15.40 0.56 -10.93
N THR A 200 14.27 1.21 -11.23
CA THR A 200 12.98 0.90 -10.61
C THR A 200 12.61 -0.57 -10.81
N ALA A 201 12.74 -1.09 -12.04
CA ALA A 201 12.47 -2.49 -12.34
C ALA A 201 13.39 -3.45 -11.56
N ARG A 202 14.69 -3.14 -11.47
CA ARG A 202 15.65 -3.90 -10.65
C ARG A 202 15.35 -3.83 -9.17
N ALA A 203 14.89 -2.68 -8.66
CA ALA A 203 14.54 -2.52 -7.26
C ALA A 203 13.32 -3.37 -6.88
N ILE A 204 12.29 -3.36 -7.74
CA ILE A 204 11.12 -4.23 -7.58
C ILE A 204 11.55 -5.70 -7.60
N ALA A 205 12.36 -6.10 -8.59
CA ALA A 205 12.83 -7.47 -8.70
C ALA A 205 13.64 -7.91 -7.47
N ALA A 206 14.63 -7.13 -7.05
CA ALA A 206 15.47 -7.43 -5.90
C ALA A 206 14.68 -7.52 -4.59
N CYS A 207 13.70 -6.63 -4.38
CA CYS A 207 12.80 -6.71 -3.22
C CYS A 207 11.94 -7.98 -3.25
N ARG A 208 11.44 -8.39 -4.42
CA ARG A 208 10.68 -9.65 -4.59
C ARG A 208 11.54 -10.88 -4.34
N ASP A 209 12.76 -10.92 -4.87
CA ASP A 209 13.67 -12.05 -4.71
C ASP A 209 14.10 -12.25 -3.24
N ARG A 210 14.18 -11.16 -2.48
CA ARG A 210 14.41 -11.19 -1.02
C ARG A 210 13.12 -11.34 -0.19
N GLN A 211 11.99 -11.64 -0.82
CA GLN A 211 10.67 -11.80 -0.17
C GLN A 211 10.19 -10.55 0.59
N MET A 212 10.73 -9.38 0.28
CA MET A 212 10.30 -8.09 0.84
C MET A 212 9.11 -7.54 0.05
N HIS A 213 7.98 -8.25 0.11
CA HIS A 213 6.81 -7.96 -0.71
C HIS A 213 6.23 -6.56 -0.49
N ASP A 214 6.26 -6.05 0.75
CA ASP A 214 5.72 -4.73 1.06
C ASP A 214 6.61 -3.59 0.56
N ALA A 215 7.93 -3.79 0.59
CA ALA A 215 8.89 -2.86 0.00
C ALA A 215 8.70 -2.79 -1.52
N ALA A 216 8.53 -3.95 -2.17
CA ALA A 216 8.20 -4.02 -3.60
C ALA A 216 6.86 -3.34 -3.92
N ALA A 217 5.81 -3.59 -3.13
CA ALA A 217 4.50 -2.97 -3.31
C ALA A 217 4.55 -1.44 -3.16
N THR A 218 5.38 -0.94 -2.25
CA THR A 218 5.60 0.50 -2.05
C THR A 218 6.27 1.13 -3.28
N ILE A 219 7.33 0.51 -3.81
CA ILE A 219 7.99 0.95 -5.05
C ILE A 219 7.01 0.92 -6.22
N ILE A 220 6.23 -0.15 -6.38
CA ILE A 220 5.18 -0.29 -7.42
C ILE A 220 4.14 0.82 -7.29
N GLY A 221 3.72 1.16 -6.07
CA GLY A 221 2.77 2.23 -5.78
C GLY A 221 3.25 3.60 -6.30
N HIS A 222 4.51 3.93 -6.02
CA HIS A 222 5.15 5.14 -6.49
C HIS A 222 5.40 5.11 -8.00
N ALA A 223 5.87 3.98 -8.53
CA ALA A 223 6.14 3.78 -9.95
C ALA A 223 4.88 3.97 -10.81
N GLY A 224 3.76 3.38 -10.41
CA GLY A 224 2.48 3.55 -11.11
C GLY A 224 1.91 4.97 -11.03
N SER A 225 2.41 5.82 -10.14
CA SER A 225 1.99 7.23 -10.03
C SER A 225 2.79 8.18 -10.94
N ARG A 226 3.82 7.68 -11.63
CA ARG A 226 4.66 8.44 -12.54
C ARG A 226 3.92 8.89 -13.81
N ALA A 227 4.61 9.64 -14.67
CA ALA A 227 4.07 9.99 -15.97
C ALA A 227 3.90 8.73 -16.84
N GLU A 228 2.86 8.70 -17.68
CA GLU A 228 2.49 7.53 -18.49
C GLU A 228 3.66 6.94 -19.29
N ARG A 229 4.48 7.80 -19.91
CA ARG A 229 5.67 7.37 -20.64
C ARG A 229 6.68 6.63 -19.76
N GLU A 230 6.93 7.13 -18.56
CA GLU A 230 7.87 6.50 -17.62
C GLU A 230 7.33 5.16 -17.10
N VAL A 231 6.01 5.09 -16.88
CA VAL A 231 5.33 3.83 -16.53
C VAL A 231 5.54 2.79 -17.63
N LEU A 232 5.31 3.16 -18.90
CA LEU A 232 5.51 2.25 -20.04
C LEU A 232 6.97 1.77 -20.16
N GLU A 233 7.95 2.64 -19.90
CA GLU A 233 9.36 2.27 -19.87
C GLU A 233 9.66 1.27 -18.74
N ILE A 234 9.09 1.46 -17.54
CA ILE A 234 9.21 0.50 -16.42
C ILE A 234 8.58 -0.84 -16.77
N LEU A 235 7.38 -0.83 -17.38
CA LEU A 235 6.69 -2.05 -17.81
C LEU A 235 7.49 -2.82 -18.86
N LEU A 236 8.14 -2.13 -19.79
CA LEU A 236 9.01 -2.74 -20.79
C LEU A 236 10.18 -3.45 -20.10
N GLU A 237 10.85 -2.79 -19.17
CA GLU A 237 11.96 -3.38 -18.41
C GLU A 237 11.50 -4.60 -17.60
N LEU A 238 10.39 -4.51 -16.86
CA LEU A 238 9.87 -5.65 -16.09
C LEU A 238 9.49 -6.84 -16.98
N ASN A 239 8.85 -6.59 -18.13
CA ASN A 239 8.50 -7.65 -19.08
C ASN A 239 9.72 -8.28 -19.73
N GLN A 240 10.72 -7.48 -20.10
CA GLN A 240 11.99 -8.01 -20.57
C GLN A 240 12.59 -8.94 -19.51
N ASN A 241 12.45 -8.60 -18.22
CA ASN A 241 12.95 -9.37 -17.06
C ASN A 241 12.09 -10.57 -16.65
N ASP A 242 11.11 -10.99 -17.46
CA ASP A 242 10.16 -12.07 -17.15
C ASP A 242 9.35 -11.83 -15.86
N ARG A 243 9.29 -10.57 -15.40
CA ARG A 243 8.55 -10.16 -14.18
C ARG A 243 7.15 -9.66 -14.53
N ARG A 244 6.40 -10.48 -15.27
CA ARG A 244 5.08 -10.10 -15.80
C ARG A 244 4.08 -9.74 -14.71
N ALA A 245 4.06 -10.48 -13.60
CA ALA A 245 3.17 -10.19 -12.47
C ALA A 245 3.46 -8.82 -11.83
N ASP A 246 4.73 -8.42 -11.75
CA ASP A 246 5.10 -7.10 -11.23
C ASP A 246 4.76 -6.00 -12.24
N ALA A 247 4.89 -6.26 -13.55
CA ALA A 247 4.45 -5.35 -14.60
C ALA A 247 2.93 -5.12 -14.54
N ASP A 248 2.15 -6.19 -14.41
CA ASP A 248 0.69 -6.10 -14.28
C ASP A 248 0.31 -5.27 -13.03
N ALA A 249 0.99 -5.46 -11.90
CA ALA A 249 0.76 -4.68 -10.69
C ALA A 249 1.06 -3.17 -10.86
N VAL A 250 2.13 -2.81 -11.59
CA VAL A 250 2.44 -1.40 -11.92
C VAL A 250 1.35 -0.82 -12.83
N LEU A 251 0.91 -1.57 -13.84
CA LEU A 251 -0.12 -1.14 -14.77
C LEU A 251 -1.47 -0.93 -14.08
N GLU A 252 -1.90 -1.87 -13.23
CA GLU A 252 -3.12 -1.73 -12.44
C GLU A 252 -3.10 -0.46 -11.59
N ARG A 253 -1.95 -0.13 -11.00
CA ARG A 253 -1.79 1.07 -10.19
C ARG A 253 -1.86 2.36 -11.01
N ALA A 254 -1.25 2.36 -12.20
CA ALA A 254 -1.34 3.48 -13.12
C ALA A 254 -2.77 3.70 -13.65
N LEU A 255 -3.47 2.61 -14.00
CA LEU A 255 -4.86 2.68 -14.48
C LEU A 255 -5.84 3.10 -13.37
N GLY A 256 -5.59 2.69 -12.12
CA GLY A 256 -6.39 3.11 -10.97
C GLY A 256 -6.38 4.62 -10.73
N ARG A 257 -5.32 5.33 -11.12
CA ARG A 257 -5.21 6.79 -11.05
C ARG A 257 -6.09 7.51 -12.06
N GLY A 258 -6.32 6.94 -13.24
CA GLY A 258 -7.12 7.55 -14.30
C GLY A 258 -8.63 7.51 -14.06
N ARG A 259 -9.09 6.80 -13.02
CA ARG A 259 -10.51 6.59 -12.68
C ARG A 259 -11.00 7.41 -11.48
N SER A 260 -10.12 8.18 -10.85
CA SER A 260 -10.40 9.02 -9.68
C SER A 260 -10.36 10.50 -10.04
#